data_AF-A0A354IGD8-F1
#
_entry.id   AF-A0A354IGD8-F1
#
_cell.length_a   1.000
_cell.length_b   1.000
_cell.length_c   1.000
_cell.angle_alpha   90.00
_cell.angle_beta   90.00
_cell.angle_gamma   90.00
#
_symmetry.space_group_name_H-M   'P 1'
#
loop_
_entity.id
_entity.type
_entity.pdbx_description
1 polymer ?
#
loop_
_entity_poly.entity_id
_entity_poly.type
_entity_poly.pdbx_seq_one_letter_code
_entity_poly.pdbx_strand_id
1 'polypeptide(L)'
;EEEDSHLGDFIPDDDALEPAEAASFTLLKEQLVEVLKTLTPREEKVLRLRFGIEDGRTRTLEEVGKEFNVTRERIRQIEAKALRKLRHPSRSKKLKDFLN
;
A
#
# COMPACT_ATOMS: atom_id res chain seq x y z
N GLU A 1 38.54 1.00 -34.02
CA GLU A 1 38.27 0.48 -32.68
C GLU A 1 38.75 1.51 -31.68
N GLU A 2 37.91 2.42 -31.23
CA GLU A 2 38.07 3.14 -29.94
C GLU A 2 36.64 3.46 -29.49
N GLU A 3 36.06 2.59 -28.64
CA GLU A 3 34.79 2.82 -27.98
C GLU A 3 35.02 3.92 -26.93
N ASP A 4 34.60 5.13 -27.26
CA ASP A 4 34.69 6.32 -26.40
C ASP A 4 33.64 6.21 -25.29
N SER A 5 33.79 5.25 -24.37
CA SER A 5 32.90 5.09 -23.23
C SER A 5 33.19 6.22 -22.23
N HIS A 6 32.34 7.24 -22.23
CA HIS A 6 32.41 8.34 -21.27
C HIS A 6 31.98 7.86 -19.87
N LEU A 7 32.66 8.35 -18.84
CA LEU A 7 32.41 8.07 -17.41
C LEU A 7 30.94 8.27 -16.97
N GLY A 8 30.13 8.97 -17.77
CA GLY A 8 28.70 9.16 -17.55
C GLY A 8 27.81 7.95 -17.88
N ASP A 9 28.30 6.96 -18.65
CA ASP A 9 27.56 5.73 -18.97
C ASP A 9 27.56 4.68 -17.84
N PHE A 10 28.35 4.92 -16.77
CA PHE A 10 28.50 4.02 -15.63
C PHE A 10 27.88 4.56 -14.33
N ILE A 11 27.06 5.61 -14.41
CA ILE A 11 26.32 6.10 -13.24
C ILE A 11 25.01 5.29 -13.16
N PRO A 12 24.91 4.26 -12.31
CA PRO A 12 23.61 3.65 -12.03
C PRO A 12 22.69 4.73 -11.47
N ASP A 13 21.49 4.81 -12.04
CA ASP A 13 20.42 5.61 -11.47
C ASP A 13 19.92 4.83 -10.25
N ASP A 14 20.55 5.05 -9.08
CA ASP A 14 20.22 4.37 -7.82
C ASP A 14 18.77 4.64 -7.37
N ASP A 15 18.09 5.63 -7.96
CA ASP A 15 16.67 5.94 -7.73
C ASP A 15 15.72 5.19 -8.69
N ALA A 16 16.24 4.55 -9.75
CA ALA A 16 15.44 3.77 -10.68
C ALA A 16 15.14 2.40 -10.09
N LEU A 17 13.89 2.19 -9.66
CA LEU A 17 13.38 0.89 -9.24
C LEU A 17 13.71 -0.17 -10.29
N GLU A 18 14.42 -1.23 -9.89
CA GLU A 18 14.74 -2.33 -10.79
C GLU A 18 13.42 -2.92 -11.35
N PRO A 19 13.37 -3.32 -12.63
CA PRO A 19 12.14 -3.89 -13.21
C PRO A 19 11.55 -5.05 -12.40
N ALA A 20 12.39 -5.84 -11.73
CA ALA A 20 11.98 -6.91 -10.83
C ALA A 20 11.29 -6.39 -9.54
N GLU A 21 11.78 -5.28 -8.98
CA GLU A 21 11.18 -4.61 -7.82
C GLU A 21 9.85 -3.96 -8.21
N ALA A 22 9.78 -3.29 -9.36
CA ALA A 22 8.56 -2.69 -9.87
C ALA A 22 7.45 -3.74 -10.11
N ALA A 23 7.80 -4.90 -10.67
CA ALA A 23 6.88 -6.02 -10.85
C ALA A 23 6.40 -6.59 -9.50
N SER A 24 7.31 -6.75 -8.54
CA SER A 24 7.00 -7.25 -7.19
C SER A 24 6.07 -6.29 -6.44
N PHE A 25 6.30 -4.98 -6.54
CA PHE A 25 5.45 -3.95 -5.96
C PHE A 25 4.05 -3.94 -6.57
N THR A 26 3.96 -4.12 -7.89
CA THR A 26 2.68 -4.22 -8.59
C THR A 26 1.88 -5.41 -8.11
N LEU A 27 2.51 -6.59 -8.02
CA LEU A 27 1.88 -7.81 -7.53
C LEU A 27 1.41 -7.68 -6.07
N LEU A 28 2.23 -7.06 -5.21
CA LEU A 28 1.87 -6.76 -3.82
C LEU A 28 0.63 -5.85 -3.76
N LYS A 29 0.59 -4.81 -4.59
CA LYS A 29 -0.54 -3.88 -4.64
C LYS A 29 -1.83 -4.59 -5.05
N GLU A 30 -1.79 -5.45 -6.06
CA GLU A 30 -2.95 -6.23 -6.50
C GLU A 30 -3.48 -7.14 -5.39
N GLN A 31 -2.58 -7.86 -4.72
CA GLN A 31 -2.97 -8.73 -3.61
C GLN A 31 -3.53 -7.94 -2.43
N LEU A 32 -2.94 -6.80 -2.10
CA LEU A 32 -3.45 -5.91 -1.06
C LEU A 32 -4.89 -5.49 -1.37
N VAL A 33 -5.17 -5.08 -2.62
CA VAL A 33 -6.52 -4.74 -3.08
C VAL A 33 -7.48 -5.91 -2.92
N GLU A 34 -7.09 -7.13 -3.32
CA GLU A 34 -7.91 -8.33 -3.14
C GLU A 34 -8.22 -8.64 -1.68
N VAL A 35 -7.26 -8.47 -0.79
CA VAL A 35 -7.48 -8.69 0.65
C VAL A 35 -8.39 -7.59 1.23
N LEU A 36 -8.25 -6.34 0.79
CA LEU A 36 -9.11 -5.24 1.23
C LEU A 36 -10.57 -5.44 0.83
N LYS A 37 -10.85 -6.00 -0.35
CA LYS A 37 -12.21 -6.38 -0.80
C LYS A 37 -12.92 -7.38 0.14
N THR A 38 -12.17 -8.09 0.99
CA THR A 38 -12.76 -9.00 2.00
C THR A 38 -13.24 -8.29 3.28
N LEU A 39 -12.96 -6.99 3.42
CA LEU A 39 -13.48 -6.15 4.49
C LEU A 39 -14.88 -5.64 4.15
N THR A 40 -15.53 -4.99 5.11
CA THR A 40 -16.77 -4.27 4.78
C THR A 40 -16.45 -3.05 3.91
N PRO A 41 -17.37 -2.58 3.03
CA PRO A 41 -17.11 -1.43 2.16
C PRO A 41 -16.63 -0.19 2.91
N ARG A 42 -17.11 0.00 4.15
CA ARG A 42 -16.70 1.10 5.02
C ARG A 42 -15.28 0.94 5.57
N GLU A 43 -14.91 -0.26 6.00
CA GLU A 43 -13.56 -0.56 6.48
C GLU A 43 -12.53 -0.45 5.34
N GLU A 44 -12.86 -1.02 4.18
CA GLU A 44 -12.04 -0.92 2.97
C GLU A 44 -11.79 0.54 2.59
N LYS A 45 -12.85 1.35 2.47
CA LYS A 45 -12.71 2.75 2.06
C LYS A 45 -11.92 3.58 3.08
N VAL A 46 -12.09 3.32 4.38
CA VAL A 46 -11.28 3.97 5.43
C VAL A 46 -9.80 3.63 5.28
N LEU A 47 -9.45 2.35 5.04
CA LEU A 47 -8.05 1.95 4.86
C LEU A 47 -7.47 2.49 3.55
N ARG A 48 -8.21 2.46 2.45
CA ARG A 48 -7.75 3.00 1.16
C ARG A 48 -7.37 4.48 1.27
N LEU A 49 -8.23 5.28 1.89
CA LEU A 49 -8.00 6.71 2.10
C LEU A 49 -6.90 6.99 3.12
N ARG A 50 -6.86 6.23 4.22
CA ARG A 50 -5.82 6.41 5.23
C ARG A 50 -4.44 6.13 4.64
N PHE A 51 -4.26 5.01 3.95
CA PHE A 51 -2.96 4.57 3.45
C PHE A 51 -2.65 5.02 2.02
N GLY A 52 -3.53 5.80 1.37
CA GLY A 52 -3.30 6.31 0.01
C GLY A 52 -3.18 5.19 -1.04
N ILE A 53 -3.90 4.08 -0.84
CA ILE A 53 -3.72 2.86 -1.65
C ILE A 53 -4.17 3.07 -3.10
N GLU A 54 -5.11 3.99 -3.31
CA GLU A 54 -5.72 4.27 -4.61
C GLU A 54 -5.18 5.56 -5.23
N ASP A 55 -5.11 6.66 -4.47
CA ASP A 55 -4.72 8.00 -4.93
C ASP A 55 -3.26 8.37 -4.57
N GLY A 56 -2.51 7.50 -3.91
CA GLY A 56 -1.14 7.74 -3.46
C GLY A 56 -1.02 8.74 -2.30
N ARG A 57 -2.15 9.28 -1.81
CA ARG A 57 -2.16 10.34 -0.79
C ARG A 57 -2.66 9.79 0.53
N THR A 58 -1.75 9.68 1.49
CA THR A 58 -2.15 9.30 2.85
C THR A 58 -2.96 10.42 3.50
N ARG A 59 -4.04 10.05 4.20
CA ARG A 59 -4.88 10.98 4.97
C ARG A 59 -4.80 10.69 6.46
N THR A 60 -4.87 11.71 7.28
CA THR A 60 -4.94 11.60 8.74
C THR A 60 -6.30 11.05 9.18
N LEU A 61 -6.36 10.53 10.42
CA LEU A 61 -7.63 10.06 11.02
C LEU A 61 -8.70 11.16 11.06
N GLU A 62 -8.30 12.42 11.17
CA GLU A 62 -9.21 13.55 11.22
C GLU A 62 -9.76 13.88 9.83
N GLU A 63 -8.92 13.89 8.79
CA GLU A 63 -9.33 14.10 7.40
C GLU A 63 -10.29 13.01 6.92
N VAL A 64 -9.96 11.75 7.21
CA VAL A 64 -10.88 10.63 6.95
C VAL A 64 -12.15 10.78 7.79
N GLY A 65 -12.05 11.24 9.03
CA GLY A 65 -13.23 11.50 9.87
C GLY A 65 -14.18 12.52 9.24
N LYS A 66 -13.64 13.63 8.71
CA LYS A 66 -14.39 14.67 7.99
C LYS A 66 -15.10 14.11 6.76
N GLU A 67 -14.41 13.30 5.95
CA GLU A 67 -15.00 12.70 4.74
C GLU A 67 -16.12 11.70 5.03
N PHE A 68 -16.03 10.96 6.13
CA PHE A 68 -17.06 9.99 6.55
C PHE A 68 -18.11 10.59 7.49
N ASN A 69 -18.02 11.90 7.78
CA ASN A 69 -18.86 12.62 8.74
C ASN A 69 -18.93 11.91 10.11
N VAL A 70 -17.78 11.50 10.63
CA VAL A 70 -17.63 10.83 11.94
C VAL A 70 -16.44 11.37 12.71
N THR A 71 -16.40 11.07 14.01
CA THR A 71 -15.29 11.50 14.87
C THR A 71 -13.98 10.78 14.50
N ARG A 72 -12.85 11.45 14.78
CA ARG A 72 -11.50 10.86 14.68
C ARG A 72 -11.40 9.51 15.39
N GLU A 73 -11.94 9.42 16.60
CA GLU A 73 -11.91 8.17 17.40
C GLU A 73 -12.71 7.05 16.73
N ARG A 74 -13.81 7.40 16.03
CA ARG A 74 -14.57 6.41 15.28
C ARG A 74 -13.75 5.83 14.12
N ILE A 75 -12.98 6.66 13.41
CA ILE A 75 -12.06 6.17 12.37
C ILE A 75 -10.99 5.26 12.97
N ARG A 76 -10.38 5.66 14.11
CA ARG A 76 -9.39 4.83 14.82
C ARG A 76 -9.94 3.45 15.18
N GLN A 77 -11.18 3.37 15.66
CA GLN A 77 -11.84 2.10 15.97
C GLN A 77 -12.06 1.24 14.72
N ILE A 78 -12.49 1.85 13.61
CA ILE A 78 -12.70 1.15 12.33
C ILE A 78 -11.37 0.59 11.83
N GLU A 79 -10.30 1.40 11.84
CA GLU A 79 -8.95 0.98 11.45
C GLU A 79 -8.47 -0.19 12.30
N ALA A 80 -8.51 -0.07 13.63
CA ALA A 80 -8.08 -1.15 14.54
C ALA A 80 -8.85 -2.45 14.29
N LYS A 81 -10.17 -2.35 14.05
CA LYS A 81 -11.02 -3.51 13.72
C LYS A 81 -10.64 -4.14 12.37
N ALA A 82 -10.39 -3.32 11.36
CA ALA A 82 -10.01 -3.77 10.03
C ALA A 82 -8.63 -4.43 10.05
N LEU A 83 -7.62 -3.81 10.69
CA LEU A 83 -6.28 -4.38 10.88
C LEU A 83 -6.34 -5.71 11.63
N ARG A 84 -7.19 -5.83 12.66
CA ARG A 84 -7.40 -7.10 13.36
C ARG A 84 -7.92 -8.20 12.43
N LYS A 85 -8.84 -7.87 11.52
CA LYS A 85 -9.35 -8.82 10.51
C LYS A 85 -8.27 -9.22 9.51
N LEU A 86 -7.46 -8.25 9.06
CA LEU A 86 -6.35 -8.50 8.13
C LEU A 86 -5.26 -9.39 8.73
N ARG A 87 -5.01 -9.27 10.04
CA ARG A 87 -4.05 -10.13 10.78
C ARG A 87 -4.51 -11.58 10.95
N HIS A 88 -5.79 -11.88 10.72
CA HIS A 88 -6.30 -13.25 10.87
C HIS A 88 -5.61 -14.21 9.87
N PRO A 89 -5.19 -15.43 10.28
CA PRO A 89 -4.41 -16.34 9.42
C PRO A 89 -5.00 -16.62 8.05
N SER A 90 -6.35 -16.67 7.95
CA SER A 90 -7.04 -16.89 6.67
C SER A 90 -6.83 -15.77 5.64
N ARG A 91 -6.50 -14.55 6.09
CA ARG A 91 -6.26 -13.38 5.24
C ARG A 91 -4.77 -13.02 5.18
N SER A 92 -4.07 -13.09 6.32
CA SER A 92 -2.64 -12.76 6.39
C SER A 92 -1.76 -13.74 5.62
N LYS A 93 -2.17 -15.01 5.43
CA LYS A 93 -1.41 -15.96 4.62
C LYS A 93 -1.18 -15.47 3.18
N LYS A 94 -2.13 -14.72 2.61
CA LYS A 94 -1.98 -14.14 1.26
C LYS A 94 -0.90 -13.04 1.22
N LEU A 95 -0.77 -12.27 2.30
CA LEU A 95 0.18 -11.15 2.38
C LEU A 95 1.57 -11.56 2.91
N LYS A 96 1.68 -12.71 3.57
CA LYS A 96 2.92 -13.20 4.17
C LYS A 96 4.01 -13.49 3.15
N ASP A 97 3.63 -13.91 1.94
CA ASP A 97 4.58 -14.25 0.88
C ASP A 97 5.35 -13.02 0.37
N PHE A 98 4.93 -11.80 0.74
CA PHE A 98 5.55 -10.52 0.38
C PHE A 98 6.27 -9.82 1.54
N LEU A 99 6.31 -10.43 2.72
CA LEU A 99 6.92 -9.87 3.94
C LEU A 99 8.21 -10.62 4.35
N ASN A 100 8.76 -11.45 3.45
CA ASN A 100 9.98 -12.23 3.66
C ASN A 100 11.14 -11.67 2.86
#